data_AF-A0A086MN45-F1
#
_entry.id   AF-A0A086MN45-F1
#
_cell.length_a   1.000
_cell.length_b   1.000
_cell.length_c   1.000
_cell.angle_alpha   90.00
_cell.angle_beta   90.00
_cell.angle_gamma   90.00
#
_symmetry.space_group_name_H-M   'P 1'
#
loop_
_entity.id
_entity.type
_entity.pdbx_description
1 polymer ?
#
loop_
_entity_poly.entity_id
_entity_poly.type
_entity_poly.pdbx_seq_one_letter_code
_entity_poly.pdbx_strand_id
1 'polypeptide(L)'
;MTLRQAIMVAGGYGAGRAGIANPRLEALQLRGEIEALWVQQVKDQASAWRINNELQGSESPFPDFSQSPLDRTVINQIKTTEEDQLRTRRADLAKRKASIEKTIVQADKRLALLSEQMKNEEAGSQADAEDFARISSLFEKGNVAVNRLSDARRTMLFSGTRVLQTTSAMSQLERERETLRRSLEEIDAKTRIELNDSLQQVNARIAQSQVKLSALEEKLRYLGGSRLQENLIFSVIRKGATGVERLTPQEDDELRPGDVIEVTIQDIL
;
A
#
# COMPACT_ATOMS: atom_id res chain seq x y z
N MET A 1 23.66 -10.17 64.74
CA MET A 1 23.59 -9.70 63.33
C MET A 1 22.37 -10.38 62.73
N THR A 2 21.45 -9.64 62.09
CA THR A 2 20.28 -10.28 61.45
C THR A 2 20.62 -10.83 60.08
N LEU A 3 19.81 -11.76 59.58
CA LEU A 3 19.93 -12.28 58.21
C LEU A 3 19.96 -11.16 57.17
N ARG A 4 19.06 -10.17 57.30
CA ARG A 4 19.05 -8.97 56.45
C ARG A 4 20.37 -8.19 56.52
N GLN A 5 20.92 -8.00 57.71
CA GLN A 5 22.20 -7.29 57.87
C GLN A 5 23.37 -8.06 57.24
N ALA A 6 23.41 -9.39 57.37
CA ALA A 6 24.43 -10.23 56.76
C ALA A 6 24.38 -10.18 55.24
N ILE A 7 23.18 -10.25 54.65
CA ILE A 7 23.00 -10.16 53.20
C ILE A 7 23.37 -8.76 52.69
N MET A 8 22.99 -7.70 53.41
CA MET A 8 23.35 -6.32 53.02
C MET A 8 24.86 -6.09 53.06
N VAL A 9 25.57 -6.62 54.07
CA VAL A 9 27.03 -6.52 54.17
C VAL A 9 27.73 -7.34 53.07
N ALA A 10 27.13 -8.44 52.63
CA ALA A 10 27.65 -9.29 51.54
C ALA A 10 27.37 -8.73 50.12
N GLY A 11 26.73 -7.57 49.98
CA GLY A 11 26.46 -6.93 48.68
C GLY A 11 24.98 -6.80 48.31
N GLY A 12 24.06 -7.14 49.22
CA GLY A 12 22.62 -7.05 49.02
C GLY A 12 22.08 -8.05 48.00
N TYR A 13 20.76 -8.02 47.76
CA TYR A 13 20.04 -8.94 46.86
C TYR A 13 20.34 -8.75 45.36
N GLY A 14 21.38 -7.98 44.99
CA GLY A 14 21.58 -7.49 43.63
C GLY A 14 22.94 -7.80 42.99
N ALA A 15 23.86 -8.49 43.67
CA ALA A 15 25.25 -8.64 43.22
C ALA A 15 25.46 -9.71 42.12
N GLY A 16 24.38 -10.22 41.50
CA GLY A 16 24.42 -11.35 40.57
C GLY A 16 24.22 -11.02 39.09
N ARG A 17 24.48 -9.80 38.60
CA ARG A 17 24.40 -9.49 37.14
C ARG A 17 25.55 -8.60 36.65
N ALA A 18 26.79 -8.97 36.97
CA ALA A 18 27.99 -8.38 36.36
C ALA A 18 28.27 -9.03 34.99
N GLY A 19 27.49 -8.64 33.98
CA GLY A 19 27.70 -9.11 32.59
C GLY A 19 26.66 -8.66 31.57
N ILE A 20 25.59 -7.97 32.00
CA ILE A 20 24.47 -7.58 31.13
C ILE A 20 24.47 -6.07 30.99
N ALA A 21 24.32 -5.58 29.76
CA ALA A 21 24.22 -4.15 29.41
C ALA A 21 23.33 -3.38 30.40
N ASN A 22 23.69 -2.11 30.69
CA ASN A 22 22.95 -1.24 31.62
C ASN A 22 21.43 -1.30 31.36
N PRO A 23 20.61 -1.94 32.22
CA PRO A 23 19.18 -2.20 31.94
C PRO A 23 18.35 -0.93 31.73
N ARG A 24 18.79 0.19 32.32
CA ARG A 24 18.20 1.52 32.10
C ARG A 24 18.43 2.05 30.69
N LEU A 25 19.62 1.83 30.13
CA LEU A 25 19.96 2.26 28.78
C LEU A 25 19.18 1.43 27.75
N GLU A 26 19.08 0.12 27.97
CA GLU A 26 18.29 -0.78 27.12
C GLU A 26 16.80 -0.44 27.16
N ALA A 27 16.23 -0.15 28.33
CA ALA A 27 14.84 0.29 28.45
C ALA A 27 14.56 1.62 27.72
N LEU A 28 15.52 2.55 27.72
CA LEU A 28 15.39 3.82 26.98
C LEU A 28 15.42 3.59 25.46
N GLN A 29 16.31 2.72 24.99
CA GLN A 29 16.38 2.34 23.57
C GLN A 29 15.08 1.67 23.11
N LEU A 30 14.58 0.69 23.88
CA LEU A 30 13.32 0.00 23.58
C LEU A 30 12.13 0.96 23.52
N ARG A 31 12.07 1.96 24.41
CA ARG A 31 11.01 2.98 24.36
C ARG A 31 11.06 3.78 23.06
N GLY A 32 12.26 4.20 22.62
CA GLY A 32 12.42 4.89 21.34
C GLY A 32 12.02 4.03 20.14
N GLU A 33 12.35 2.73 20.16
CA GLU A 33 11.94 1.78 19.12
C GLU A 33 10.42 1.57 19.08
N ILE A 34 9.77 1.46 20.25
CA ILE A 34 8.31 1.34 20.38
C ILE A 34 7.62 2.61 19.83
N GLU A 35 8.09 3.80 20.19
CA GLU A 35 7.54 5.06 19.66
C GLU A 35 7.69 5.14 18.13
N ALA A 36 8.85 4.75 17.59
CA ALA A 36 9.07 4.71 16.15
C ALA A 36 8.13 3.72 15.44
N LEU A 37 7.90 2.54 16.03
CA LEU A 37 6.95 1.55 15.50
C LEU A 37 5.51 2.06 15.55
N TRP A 38 5.13 2.77 16.61
CA TRP A 38 3.81 3.42 16.68
C TRP A 38 3.62 4.42 15.54
N VAL A 39 4.62 5.26 15.22
CA VAL A 39 4.54 6.18 14.07
C VAL A 39 4.32 5.40 12.77
N GLN A 40 5.07 4.32 12.55
CA GLN A 40 4.90 3.48 11.35
C GLN A 40 3.52 2.83 11.30
N GLN A 41 3.03 2.30 12.41
CA GLN A 41 1.73 1.65 12.48
C GLN A 41 0.58 2.64 12.21
N VAL A 42 0.62 3.84 12.79
CA VAL A 42 -0.39 4.87 12.53
C VAL A 42 -0.37 5.28 11.05
N LYS A 43 0.82 5.46 10.47
CA LYS A 43 0.97 5.78 9.05
C LYS A 43 0.40 4.67 8.15
N ASP A 44 0.75 3.40 8.41
CA ASP A 44 0.25 2.28 7.60
C ASP A 44 -1.27 2.11 7.76
N GLN A 45 -1.83 2.26 8.95
CA GLN A 45 -3.28 2.21 9.16
C GLN A 45 -4.00 3.38 8.45
N ALA A 46 -3.42 4.57 8.46
CA ALA A 46 -3.95 5.73 7.73
C ALA A 46 -3.88 5.51 6.20
N SER A 47 -2.79 4.94 5.68
CA SER A 47 -2.69 4.55 4.28
C SER A 47 -3.69 3.45 3.90
N ALA A 48 -3.93 2.45 4.77
CA ALA A 48 -4.95 1.43 4.56
C ALA A 48 -6.36 2.04 4.51
N TRP A 49 -6.65 2.98 5.42
CA TRP A 49 -7.87 3.76 5.40
C TRP A 49 -8.03 4.48 4.05
N ARG A 50 -7.02 5.22 3.58
CA ARG A 50 -7.06 5.91 2.28
C ARG A 50 -7.38 4.93 1.15
N ILE A 51 -6.67 3.81 1.07
CA ILE A 51 -6.84 2.82 -0.01
C ILE A 51 -8.25 2.23 0.01
N ASN A 52 -8.79 1.92 1.19
CA ASN A 52 -10.17 1.44 1.33
C ASN A 52 -11.18 2.48 0.85
N ASN A 53 -10.97 3.76 1.16
CA ASN A 53 -11.81 4.85 0.65
C ASN A 53 -11.68 5.02 -0.88
N GLU A 54 -10.50 4.80 -1.46
CA GLU A 54 -10.32 4.80 -2.92
C GLU A 54 -11.07 3.63 -3.57
N LEU A 55 -11.07 2.44 -2.95
CA LEU A 55 -11.74 1.24 -3.46
C LEU A 55 -13.27 1.30 -3.34
N GLN A 56 -13.80 1.80 -2.22
CA GLN A 56 -15.25 1.80 -1.95
C GLN A 56 -15.96 3.03 -2.52
N GLY A 57 -15.23 4.13 -2.76
CA GLY A 57 -15.81 5.40 -3.21
C GLY A 57 -16.61 6.16 -2.13
N SER A 58 -16.88 5.54 -0.98
CA SER A 58 -17.51 6.16 0.19
C SER A 58 -16.46 6.69 1.18
N GLU A 59 -16.87 7.63 2.04
CA GLU A 59 -16.06 8.11 3.15
C GLU A 59 -16.27 7.22 4.37
N SER A 60 -15.29 6.37 4.66
CA SER A 60 -15.20 5.65 5.93
C SER A 60 -14.58 6.56 6.99
N PRO A 61 -15.00 6.47 8.27
CA PRO A 61 -14.40 7.24 9.34
C PRO A 61 -12.90 6.92 9.48
N PHE A 62 -12.10 7.94 9.76
CA PHE A 62 -10.68 7.76 10.04
C PHE A 62 -10.48 6.91 11.31
N PRO A 63 -9.52 5.97 11.36
CA PRO A 63 -9.32 5.12 12.52
C PRO A 63 -9.05 5.92 13.80
N ASP A 64 -9.57 5.45 14.93
CA ASP A 64 -9.26 6.04 16.24
C ASP A 64 -7.91 5.54 16.75
N PHE A 65 -7.04 6.49 17.10
CA PHE A 65 -5.69 6.24 17.62
C PHE A 65 -5.54 6.73 19.07
N SER A 66 -6.64 6.79 19.82
CA SER A 66 -6.67 7.27 21.20
C SER A 66 -5.76 6.49 22.17
N GLN A 67 -5.44 5.22 21.86
CA GLN A 67 -4.52 4.36 22.63
C GLN A 67 -3.05 4.52 22.22
N SER A 68 -2.76 5.27 21.15
CA SER A 68 -1.38 5.50 20.69
C SER A 68 -0.65 6.46 21.63
N PRO A 69 0.64 6.23 21.94
CA PRO A 69 1.44 7.15 22.74
C PRO A 69 1.86 8.42 21.97
N LEU A 70 1.48 8.55 20.70
CA LEU A 70 1.83 9.69 19.86
C LEU A 70 1.00 10.93 20.19
N ASP A 71 1.62 12.11 20.01
CA ASP A 71 0.90 13.37 20.09
C ASP A 71 -0.19 13.45 19.00
N ARG A 72 -1.36 13.97 19.39
CA ARG A 72 -2.50 14.22 18.50
C ARG A 72 -2.12 15.14 17.32
N THR A 73 -1.16 16.04 17.50
CA THR A 73 -0.65 16.90 16.42
C THR A 73 -0.09 16.07 15.25
N VAL A 74 0.71 15.05 15.55
CA VAL A 74 1.32 14.14 14.56
C VAL A 74 0.25 13.31 13.87
N ILE A 75 -0.71 12.77 14.62
CA ILE A 75 -1.82 11.97 14.09
C ILE A 75 -2.68 12.81 13.14
N ASN A 76 -2.99 14.05 13.52
CA ASN A 76 -3.73 14.98 12.66
C ASN A 76 -2.96 15.33 11.40
N GLN A 77 -1.65 15.51 11.46
CA GLN A 77 -0.83 15.78 10.28
C GLN A 77 -0.83 14.59 9.30
N ILE A 78 -0.74 13.36 9.82
CA ILE A 78 -0.86 12.14 9.02
C ILE A 78 -2.24 12.08 8.35
N LYS A 79 -3.31 12.33 9.13
CA LYS A 79 -4.69 12.36 8.62
C LYS A 79 -4.85 13.36 7.47
N THR A 80 -4.47 14.62 7.67
CA THR A 80 -4.58 15.67 6.64
C THR A 80 -3.80 15.28 5.38
N THR A 81 -2.61 14.69 5.55
CA THR A 81 -1.79 14.25 4.41
C THR A 81 -2.47 13.15 3.60
N GLU A 82 -3.06 12.15 4.25
CA GLU A 82 -3.78 11.06 3.58
C GLU A 82 -5.10 11.53 2.96
N GLU A 83 -5.82 12.48 3.58
CA GLU A 83 -7.00 13.14 3.02
C GLU A 83 -6.65 13.95 1.75
N ASP A 84 -5.56 14.72 1.78
CA ASP A 84 -5.10 15.48 0.62
C ASP A 84 -4.66 14.54 -0.52
N GLN A 85 -3.99 13.43 -0.19
CA GLN A 85 -3.63 12.40 -1.17
C GLN A 85 -4.88 11.74 -1.78
N LEU A 86 -5.86 11.37 -0.95
CA LEU A 86 -7.13 10.80 -1.40
C LEU A 86 -7.83 11.72 -2.41
N ARG A 87 -7.99 13.00 -2.05
CA ARG A 87 -8.62 14.01 -2.89
C ARG A 87 -7.88 14.17 -4.22
N THR A 88 -6.55 14.25 -4.16
CA THR A 88 -5.70 14.43 -5.34
C THR A 88 -5.79 13.25 -6.29
N ARG A 89 -5.71 12.02 -5.77
CA ARG A 89 -5.81 10.78 -6.56
C ARG A 89 -7.18 10.61 -7.21
N ARG A 90 -8.26 10.88 -6.47
CA ARG A 90 -9.62 10.88 -7.03
C ARG A 90 -9.78 11.89 -8.16
N ALA A 91 -9.29 13.12 -7.96
CA ALA A 91 -9.34 14.16 -8.97
C ALA A 91 -8.52 13.81 -10.22
N ASP A 92 -7.33 13.22 -10.03
CA ASP A 92 -6.48 12.77 -11.14
C ASP A 92 -7.13 11.65 -11.94
N LEU A 93 -7.67 10.61 -11.29
CA LEU A 93 -8.40 9.53 -11.94
C LEU A 93 -9.60 10.06 -12.75
N ALA A 94 -10.38 10.96 -12.16
CA ALA A 94 -11.51 11.59 -12.85
C ALA A 94 -11.08 12.39 -14.09
N LYS A 95 -10.00 13.17 -13.98
CA LYS A 95 -9.43 13.94 -15.11
C LYS A 95 -8.93 13.01 -16.23
N ARG A 96 -8.25 11.91 -15.88
CA ARG A 96 -7.76 10.92 -16.86
C ARG A 96 -8.93 10.31 -17.64
N LYS A 97 -9.98 9.86 -16.95
CA LYS A 97 -11.20 9.34 -17.61
C LYS A 97 -11.85 10.38 -18.52
N ALA A 98 -12.09 11.58 -18.00
CA ALA A 98 -12.70 12.66 -18.76
C ALA A 98 -11.89 13.05 -20.01
N SER A 99 -10.56 12.98 -19.95
CA SER A 99 -9.70 13.25 -21.11
C SER A 99 -9.87 12.18 -22.20
N ILE A 100 -9.93 10.90 -21.82
CA ILE A 100 -10.12 9.80 -22.77
C ILE A 100 -11.53 9.87 -23.37
N GLU A 101 -12.57 10.07 -22.56
CA GLU A 101 -13.94 10.26 -23.01
C GLU A 101 -14.06 11.42 -24.00
N LYS A 102 -13.44 12.57 -23.70
CA LYS A 102 -13.41 13.71 -24.61
C LYS A 102 -12.77 13.36 -25.95
N THR A 103 -11.72 12.55 -25.95
CA THR A 103 -11.01 12.12 -27.16
C THR A 103 -11.87 11.16 -27.98
N ILE A 104 -12.60 10.24 -27.31
CA ILE A 104 -13.59 9.36 -27.96
C ILE A 104 -14.68 10.18 -28.64
N VAL A 105 -15.24 11.18 -27.95
CA VAL A 105 -16.27 12.07 -28.51
C VAL A 105 -15.75 12.83 -29.74
N GLN A 106 -14.49 13.27 -29.72
CA GLN A 106 -13.87 13.91 -30.88
C GLN A 106 -13.68 12.93 -32.05
N ALA A 107 -13.26 11.70 -31.77
CA ALA A 107 -13.16 10.64 -32.79
C ALA A 107 -14.52 10.31 -33.41
N ASP A 108 -15.58 10.20 -32.59
CA ASP A 108 -16.94 9.94 -33.07
C ASP A 108 -17.46 11.06 -33.97
N LYS A 109 -17.21 12.32 -33.62
CA LYS A 109 -17.54 13.47 -34.49
C LYS A 109 -16.80 13.41 -35.82
N ARG A 110 -15.52 13.07 -35.81
CA ARG A 110 -14.71 12.98 -37.04
C ARG A 110 -15.12 11.79 -37.89
N LEU A 111 -15.51 10.65 -37.30
CA LEU A 111 -16.09 9.52 -38.03
C LEU A 111 -17.41 9.90 -38.70
N ALA A 112 -18.27 10.66 -38.04
CA ALA A 112 -19.52 11.13 -38.64
C ALA A 112 -19.27 12.01 -39.88
N LEU A 113 -18.32 12.94 -39.79
CA LEU A 113 -17.92 13.79 -40.92
C LEU A 113 -17.33 12.97 -42.08
N LEU A 114 -16.44 12.03 -41.78
CA LEU A 114 -15.85 11.15 -42.80
C LEU A 114 -16.89 10.21 -43.43
N SER A 115 -17.89 9.76 -42.67
CA SER A 115 -18.99 8.96 -43.19
C SER A 115 -19.86 9.75 -44.17
N GLU A 116 -20.13 11.02 -43.88
CA GLU A 116 -20.82 11.92 -44.81
C GLU A 116 -19.98 12.18 -46.07
N GLN A 117 -18.68 12.43 -45.91
CA GLN A 117 -17.75 12.58 -47.03
C GLN A 117 -17.70 11.31 -47.89
N MET A 118 -17.65 10.12 -47.29
CA MET A 118 -17.63 8.84 -47.99
C MET A 118 -18.87 8.66 -48.85
N LYS A 119 -20.07 8.98 -48.34
CA LYS A 119 -21.31 8.92 -49.13
C LYS A 119 -21.27 9.82 -50.35
N ASN A 120 -20.75 11.04 -50.19
CA ASN A 120 -20.61 11.99 -51.30
C ASN A 120 -19.56 11.53 -52.33
N GLU A 121 -18.45 10.95 -51.86
CA GLU A 121 -17.39 10.42 -52.73
C GLU A 121 -17.83 9.14 -53.46
N GLU A 122 -18.61 8.27 -52.82
CA GLU A 122 -19.22 7.09 -53.46
C GLU A 122 -20.22 7.50 -54.54
N ALA A 123 -21.09 8.46 -54.27
CA ALA A 123 -22.02 9.00 -55.26
C ALA A 123 -21.28 9.62 -56.46
N GLY A 124 -20.22 10.40 -56.20
CA GLY A 124 -19.37 10.96 -57.25
C GLY A 124 -18.63 9.88 -58.06
N SER A 125 -18.08 8.87 -57.38
CA SER A 125 -17.40 7.75 -58.04
C SER A 125 -18.34 6.93 -58.91
N GLN A 126 -19.59 6.74 -58.47
CA GLN A 126 -20.61 6.05 -59.25
C GLN A 126 -20.98 6.85 -60.52
N ALA A 127 -21.16 8.17 -60.38
CA ALA A 127 -21.41 9.05 -61.52
C ALA A 127 -20.25 9.02 -62.53
N ASP A 128 -19.01 9.13 -62.07
CA ASP A 128 -17.83 9.07 -62.94
C ASP A 128 -17.68 7.70 -63.64
N ALA A 129 -18.05 6.61 -62.96
CA ALA A 129 -18.04 5.27 -63.55
C ALA A 129 -19.11 5.13 -64.65
N GLU A 130 -20.31 5.68 -64.44
CA GLU A 130 -21.37 5.71 -65.44
C GLU A 130 -20.99 6.59 -66.65
N ASP A 131 -20.38 7.75 -66.40
CA ASP A 131 -19.86 8.64 -67.45
C ASP A 131 -18.79 7.94 -68.30
N PHE A 132 -17.84 7.26 -67.65
CA PHE A 132 -16.82 6.47 -68.34
C PHE A 132 -17.46 5.35 -69.19
N ALA A 133 -18.46 4.63 -68.68
CA ALA A 133 -19.16 3.60 -69.42
C ALA A 133 -19.87 4.16 -70.67
N ARG A 134 -20.52 5.31 -70.55
CA ARG A 134 -21.17 6.00 -71.69
C ARG A 134 -20.15 6.43 -72.74
N ILE A 135 -19.04 7.03 -72.31
CA ILE A 135 -17.96 7.49 -73.21
C ILE A 135 -17.29 6.30 -73.90
N SER A 136 -17.06 5.20 -73.19
CA SER A 136 -16.51 3.96 -73.76
C SER A 136 -17.41 3.41 -74.89
N SER A 137 -18.72 3.35 -74.66
CA SER A 137 -19.68 2.90 -75.69
C SER A 137 -19.69 3.80 -76.93
N LEU A 138 -19.54 5.12 -76.75
CA LEU A 138 -19.47 6.06 -77.89
C LEU A 138 -18.12 5.96 -78.63
N PHE A 139 -17.03 5.71 -77.91
CA PHE A 139 -15.71 5.48 -78.50
C PHE A 139 -15.69 4.20 -79.35
N GLU A 140 -16.29 3.11 -78.87
CA GLU A 140 -16.45 1.86 -79.63
C GLU A 140 -17.21 2.05 -80.95
N LYS A 141 -18.14 3.01 -80.97
CA LYS A 141 -18.91 3.41 -82.16
C LYS A 141 -18.16 4.39 -83.06
N GLY A 142 -16.92 4.78 -82.72
CA GLY A 142 -16.11 5.75 -83.46
C GLY A 142 -16.53 7.21 -83.29
N ASN A 143 -17.42 7.52 -82.34
CA ASN A 143 -18.03 8.85 -82.20
C ASN A 143 -17.26 9.78 -81.24
N VAL A 144 -16.20 9.31 -80.60
CA VAL A 144 -15.45 10.06 -79.58
C VAL A 144 -13.94 9.89 -79.79
N ALA A 145 -13.17 10.94 -79.52
CA ALA A 145 -11.71 10.88 -79.59
C ALA A 145 -11.08 10.11 -78.41
N VAL A 146 -9.97 9.41 -78.65
CA VAL A 146 -9.20 8.65 -77.63
C VAL A 146 -8.89 9.49 -76.38
N ASN A 147 -8.60 10.77 -76.55
CA ASN A 147 -8.28 11.68 -75.44
C ASN A 147 -9.45 11.78 -74.43
N ARG A 148 -10.70 11.85 -74.90
CA ARG A 148 -11.88 11.94 -74.03
C ARG A 148 -12.11 10.65 -73.24
N LEU A 149 -11.83 9.49 -73.84
CA LEU A 149 -11.87 8.21 -73.14
C LEU A 149 -10.81 8.14 -72.03
N SER A 150 -9.59 8.59 -72.32
CA SER A 150 -8.49 8.65 -71.36
C SER A 150 -8.82 9.58 -70.18
N ASP A 151 -9.39 10.75 -70.44
CA ASP A 151 -9.78 11.71 -69.40
C ASP A 151 -10.90 11.17 -68.50
N ALA A 152 -11.91 10.51 -69.09
CA ALA A 152 -12.98 9.85 -68.33
C ALA A 152 -12.43 8.73 -67.43
N ARG A 153 -11.51 7.90 -67.95
CA ARG A 153 -10.84 6.85 -67.17
C ARG A 153 -10.05 7.44 -66.00
N ARG A 154 -9.30 8.53 -66.23
CA ARG A 154 -8.54 9.21 -65.17
C ARG A 154 -9.45 9.76 -64.08
N THR A 155 -10.58 10.35 -64.45
CA THR A 155 -11.57 10.91 -63.52
C THR A 155 -12.17 9.81 -62.65
N MET A 156 -12.65 8.72 -63.25
CA MET A 156 -13.15 7.54 -62.53
C MET A 156 -12.12 6.94 -61.57
N LEU A 157 -10.86 6.80 -61.99
CA LEU A 157 -9.80 6.27 -61.12
C LEU A 157 -9.48 7.23 -59.97
N PHE A 158 -9.55 8.54 -60.21
CA PHE A 158 -9.33 9.55 -59.19
C PHE A 158 -10.42 9.52 -58.11
N SER A 159 -11.70 9.46 -58.49
CA SER A 159 -12.81 9.34 -57.52
C SER A 159 -12.77 8.02 -56.76
N GLY A 160 -12.50 6.89 -57.44
CA GLY A 160 -12.29 5.61 -56.75
C GLY A 160 -11.13 5.63 -55.75
N THR A 161 -10.03 6.33 -56.07
CA THR A 161 -8.91 6.50 -55.14
C THR A 161 -9.31 7.33 -53.91
N ARG A 162 -10.12 8.38 -54.06
CA ARG A 162 -10.61 9.18 -52.93
C ARG A 162 -11.48 8.37 -51.98
N VAL A 163 -12.42 7.57 -52.51
CA VAL A 163 -13.23 6.65 -51.70
C VAL A 163 -12.33 5.74 -50.87
N LEU A 164 -11.33 5.10 -51.49
CA LEU A 164 -10.38 4.22 -50.78
C LEU A 164 -9.58 4.96 -49.70
N GLN A 165 -9.14 6.19 -49.96
CA GLN A 165 -8.42 7.02 -48.98
C GLN A 165 -9.31 7.35 -47.77
N THR A 166 -10.57 7.74 -48.01
CA THR A 166 -11.53 8.05 -46.96
C THR A 166 -11.87 6.81 -46.13
N THR A 167 -12.10 5.65 -46.77
CA THR A 167 -12.35 4.38 -46.09
C THR A 167 -11.17 3.95 -45.22
N SER A 168 -9.93 4.13 -45.71
CA SER A 168 -8.72 3.85 -44.94
C SER A 168 -8.61 4.75 -43.70
N ALA A 169 -8.86 6.06 -43.87
CA ALA A 169 -8.86 7.03 -42.78
C ALA A 169 -9.95 6.72 -41.73
N MET A 170 -11.16 6.33 -42.16
CA MET A 170 -12.22 5.88 -41.26
C MET A 170 -11.81 4.64 -40.48
N SER A 171 -11.30 3.61 -41.17
CA SER A 171 -10.86 2.35 -40.55
C SER A 171 -9.77 2.58 -39.50
N GLN A 172 -8.84 3.50 -39.77
CA GLN A 172 -7.82 3.87 -38.80
C GLN A 172 -8.42 4.54 -37.56
N LEU A 173 -9.32 5.51 -37.76
CA LEU A 173 -9.95 6.24 -36.67
C LEU A 173 -10.87 5.35 -35.82
N GLU A 174 -11.55 4.37 -36.44
CA GLU A 174 -12.34 3.36 -35.71
C GLU A 174 -11.46 2.50 -34.80
N ARG A 175 -10.29 2.06 -35.28
CA ARG A 175 -9.33 1.32 -34.46
C ARG A 175 -8.83 2.18 -33.29
N GLU A 176 -8.46 3.43 -33.55
CA GLU A 176 -8.02 4.36 -32.50
C GLU A 176 -9.11 4.58 -31.44
N ARG A 177 -10.37 4.79 -31.87
CA ARG A 177 -11.52 4.91 -30.96
C ARG A 177 -11.72 3.66 -30.11
N GLU A 178 -11.63 2.48 -30.72
CA GLU A 178 -11.78 1.21 -30.02
C GLU A 178 -10.66 0.99 -28.99
N THR A 179 -9.41 1.32 -29.32
CA THR A 179 -8.30 1.30 -28.37
C THR A 179 -8.55 2.25 -27.20
N LEU A 180 -9.07 3.46 -27.45
CA LEU A 180 -9.41 4.41 -26.39
C LEU A 180 -10.55 3.89 -25.47
N ARG A 181 -11.57 3.24 -26.04
CA ARG A 181 -12.65 2.63 -25.26
C ARG A 181 -12.14 1.52 -24.35
N ARG A 182 -11.31 0.62 -24.89
CA ARG A 182 -10.64 -0.41 -24.08
C ARG A 182 -9.77 0.19 -22.99
N SER A 183 -9.00 1.23 -23.31
CA SER A 183 -8.21 1.93 -22.29
C SER A 183 -9.07 2.55 -21.19
N LEU A 184 -10.27 3.04 -21.51
CA LEU A 184 -11.19 3.60 -20.52
C LEU A 184 -11.72 2.51 -19.58
N GLU A 185 -12.10 1.35 -20.13
CA GLU A 185 -12.56 0.19 -19.36
C GLU A 185 -11.44 -0.39 -18.48
N GLU A 186 -10.22 -0.46 -19.02
CA GLU A 186 -9.06 -1.00 -18.32
C GLU A 186 -8.60 -0.14 -17.13
N ILE A 187 -8.84 1.17 -17.16
CA ILE A 187 -8.39 2.08 -16.09
C ILE A 187 -8.97 1.66 -14.74
N ASP A 188 -10.25 1.30 -14.68
CA ASP A 188 -10.88 0.91 -13.42
C ASP A 188 -10.35 -0.43 -12.92
N ALA A 189 -10.20 -1.40 -13.82
CA ALA A 189 -9.64 -2.71 -13.48
C ALA A 189 -8.19 -2.59 -12.97
N LYS A 190 -7.33 -1.85 -13.70
CA LYS A 190 -5.92 -1.63 -13.33
C LYS A 190 -5.80 -0.89 -12.00
N THR A 191 -6.56 0.19 -11.82
CA THR A 191 -6.57 0.95 -10.56
C THR A 191 -6.99 0.05 -9.41
N ARG A 192 -8.03 -0.77 -9.58
CA ARG A 192 -8.48 -1.69 -8.53
C ARG A 192 -7.44 -2.75 -8.17
N ILE A 193 -6.74 -3.30 -9.16
CA ILE A 193 -5.64 -4.25 -8.94
C ILE A 193 -4.51 -3.58 -8.15
N GLU A 194 -4.04 -2.42 -8.61
CA GLU A 194 -2.96 -1.66 -7.96
C GLU A 194 -3.31 -1.28 -6.50
N LEU A 195 -4.56 -0.90 -6.25
CA LEU A 195 -5.05 -0.58 -4.91
C LEU A 195 -5.14 -1.82 -4.02
N ASN A 196 -5.61 -2.96 -4.54
CA ASN A 196 -5.64 -4.21 -3.78
C ASN A 196 -4.23 -4.70 -3.42
N ASP A 197 -3.29 -4.64 -4.36
CA ASP A 197 -1.89 -5.00 -4.11
C ASP A 197 -1.26 -4.07 -3.06
N SER A 198 -1.52 -2.76 -3.18
CA SER A 198 -1.08 -1.78 -2.19
C SER A 198 -1.70 -2.06 -0.80
N LEU A 199 -2.99 -2.41 -0.75
CA LEU A 199 -3.68 -2.75 0.50
C LEU A 199 -3.08 -4.01 1.13
N GLN A 200 -2.80 -5.03 0.34
CA GLN A 200 -2.17 -6.26 0.82
C GLN A 200 -0.79 -5.97 1.43
N GLN A 201 0.03 -5.16 0.75
CA GLN A 201 1.36 -4.78 1.25
C GLN A 201 1.26 -3.96 2.55
N VAL A 202 0.32 -3.01 2.62
CA VAL A 202 0.09 -2.20 3.83
C VAL A 202 -0.37 -3.10 4.99
N ASN A 203 -1.32 -4.00 4.75
CA ASN A 203 -1.81 -4.94 5.77
C ASN A 203 -0.71 -5.86 6.29
N ALA A 204 0.19 -6.34 5.42
CA ALA A 204 1.35 -7.11 5.84
C ALA A 204 2.29 -6.30 6.74
N ARG A 205 2.52 -5.01 6.43
CA ARG A 205 3.31 -4.12 7.30
C ARG A 205 2.63 -3.84 8.63
N ILE A 206 1.31 -3.64 8.65
CA ILE A 206 0.54 -3.49 9.89
C ILE A 206 0.72 -4.72 10.77
N ALA A 207 0.53 -5.93 10.23
CA ALA A 207 0.69 -7.17 10.97
C ALA A 207 2.13 -7.34 11.50
N GLN A 208 3.13 -7.01 10.68
CA GLN A 208 4.54 -7.06 11.09
C GLN A 208 4.84 -6.08 12.22
N SER A 209 4.36 -4.84 12.13
CA SER A 209 4.55 -3.81 13.15
C SER A 209 3.86 -4.20 14.45
N GLN A 210 2.65 -4.76 14.40
CA GLN A 210 1.92 -5.26 15.58
C GLN A 210 2.70 -6.36 16.30
N VAL A 211 3.24 -7.34 15.59
CA VAL A 211 4.04 -8.42 16.20
C VAL A 211 5.30 -7.87 16.85
N LYS A 212 6.02 -6.97 16.17
CA LYS A 212 7.22 -6.33 16.72
C LYS A 212 6.91 -5.50 17.96
N LEU A 213 5.81 -4.76 17.93
CA LEU A 213 5.37 -3.90 19.02
C LEU A 213 5.06 -4.73 20.27
N SER A 214 4.26 -5.80 20.12
CA SER A 214 3.97 -6.73 21.22
C SER A 214 5.25 -7.35 21.80
N ALA A 215 6.20 -7.77 20.96
CA ALA A 215 7.46 -8.36 21.41
C ALA A 215 8.35 -7.37 22.17
N LEU A 216 8.44 -6.11 21.72
CA LEU A 216 9.22 -5.07 22.40
C LEU A 216 8.54 -4.61 23.70
N GLU A 217 7.21 -4.54 23.72
CA GLU A 217 6.45 -4.26 24.95
C GLU A 217 6.64 -5.35 25.99
N GLU A 218 6.65 -6.62 25.60
CA GLU A 218 6.94 -7.75 26.49
C GLU A 218 8.38 -7.71 27.00
N LYS A 219 9.36 -7.44 26.11
CA LYS A 219 10.76 -7.26 26.50
C LYS A 219 10.94 -6.09 27.49
N LEU A 220 10.26 -4.97 27.25
CA LEU A 220 10.26 -3.83 28.16
C LEU A 220 9.63 -4.18 29.51
N ARG A 221 8.54 -4.96 29.52
CA ARG A 221 7.89 -5.45 30.74
C ARG A 221 8.81 -6.38 31.52
N TYR A 222 9.57 -7.26 30.87
CA TYR A 222 10.57 -8.11 31.50
C TYR A 222 11.71 -7.31 32.14
N LEU A 223 12.25 -6.31 31.43
CA LEU A 223 13.29 -5.43 31.97
C LEU A 223 12.80 -4.53 33.11
N GLY A 224 11.55 -4.05 33.03
CA GLY A 224 10.91 -3.29 34.11
C GLY A 224 10.50 -4.15 35.31
N GLY A 225 10.13 -5.41 35.05
CA GLY A 225 9.73 -6.43 36.02
C GLY A 225 10.89 -7.12 36.73
N SER A 226 12.13 -7.00 36.23
CA SER A 226 13.37 -7.45 36.91
C SER A 226 13.66 -6.76 38.26
N ARG A 227 12.73 -5.93 38.77
CA ARG A 227 12.72 -5.43 40.15
C ARG A 227 11.83 -6.23 41.10
N LEU A 228 11.08 -7.21 40.62
CA LEU A 228 10.14 -7.98 41.42
C LEU A 228 10.77 -9.32 41.79
N GLN A 229 11.28 -9.38 43.01
CA GLN A 229 11.33 -10.56 43.89
C GLN A 229 11.47 -11.90 43.14
N GLU A 230 12.70 -12.29 42.81
CA GLU A 230 12.99 -13.72 42.82
C GLU A 230 12.65 -14.19 44.25
N ASN A 231 11.77 -15.20 44.37
CA ASN A 231 11.44 -15.83 45.66
C ASN A 231 12.69 -16.55 46.17
N LEU A 232 13.61 -15.77 46.74
CA LEU A 232 14.82 -16.27 47.37
C LEU A 232 14.39 -16.96 48.66
N ILE A 233 14.51 -18.29 48.68
CA ILE A 233 14.28 -19.06 49.90
C ILE A 233 15.61 -19.09 50.64
N PHE A 234 15.62 -18.55 51.85
CA PHE A 234 16.76 -18.62 52.74
C PHE A 234 16.67 -19.89 53.59
N SER A 235 17.78 -20.61 53.71
CA SER A 235 17.94 -21.69 54.68
C SER A 235 19.18 -21.39 55.51
N VAL A 236 19.05 -21.40 56.84
CA VAL A 236 20.20 -21.30 57.75
C VAL A 236 20.53 -22.68 58.27
N ILE A 237 21.78 -23.09 58.06
CA ILE A 237 22.33 -24.33 58.59
C ILE A 237 23.13 -23.98 59.84
N ARG A 238 22.68 -24.50 60.99
CA ARG A 238 23.30 -24.29 62.31
C ARG A 238 23.85 -25.61 62.85
N LYS A 239 25.08 -25.59 63.35
CA LYS A 239 25.68 -26.75 64.02
C LYS A 239 25.39 -26.67 65.52
N GLY A 240 24.44 -27.48 65.99
CA GLY A 240 24.07 -27.61 67.41
C GLY A 240 24.91 -28.67 68.15
N ALA A 241 24.67 -28.81 69.45
CA ALA A 241 25.38 -29.78 70.31
C ALA A 241 25.11 -31.25 69.95
N THR A 242 24.01 -31.54 69.22
CA THR A 242 23.53 -32.89 68.89
C THR A 242 23.44 -33.16 67.38
N GLY A 243 23.87 -32.23 66.52
CA GLY A 243 23.82 -32.40 65.06
C GLY A 243 23.71 -31.10 64.27
N VAL A 244 23.56 -31.21 62.95
CA VAL A 244 23.32 -30.08 62.03
C VAL A 244 21.82 -29.88 61.88
N GLU A 245 21.33 -28.67 62.15
CA GLU A 245 19.92 -28.28 62.02
C GLU A 245 19.73 -27.30 60.87
N ARG A 246 18.70 -27.51 60.04
CA ARG A 246 18.30 -26.61 58.95
C ARG A 246 17.05 -25.84 59.36
N LEU A 247 17.18 -24.52 59.45
CA LEU A 247 16.12 -23.59 59.83
C LEU A 247 15.64 -22.82 58.60
N THR A 248 14.33 -22.54 58.54
CA THR A 248 13.73 -21.61 57.56
C THR A 248 13.63 -20.25 58.25
N PRO A 249 14.60 -19.35 58.06
CA PRO A 249 14.69 -18.12 58.84
C PRO A 249 13.83 -17.02 58.21
N GLN A 250 13.27 -16.17 59.05
CA GLN A 250 12.75 -14.86 58.61
C GLN A 250 13.91 -13.85 58.52
N GLU A 251 13.74 -12.81 57.70
CA GLU A 251 14.80 -11.83 57.44
C GLU A 251 15.32 -11.10 58.70
N ASP A 252 14.48 -11.01 59.73
CA ASP A 252 14.78 -10.35 61.00
C ASP A 252 15.35 -11.31 62.06
N ASP A 253 15.52 -12.60 61.73
CA ASP A 253 16.09 -13.58 62.65
C ASP A 253 17.59 -13.30 62.92
N GLU A 254 17.98 -13.47 64.18
CA GLU A 254 19.35 -13.30 64.63
C GLU A 254 20.23 -14.50 64.23
N LEU A 255 21.31 -14.19 63.51
CA LEU A 255 22.35 -15.14 63.16
C LEU A 255 23.38 -15.28 64.29
N ARG A 256 23.84 -16.51 64.51
CA ARG A 256 24.88 -16.86 65.47
C ARG A 256 26.23 -17.07 64.77
N PRO A 257 27.36 -16.85 65.46
CA PRO A 257 28.68 -17.15 64.91
C PRO A 257 28.78 -18.64 64.53
N GLY A 258 29.10 -18.91 63.26
CA GLY A 258 29.20 -20.27 62.71
C GLY A 258 27.97 -20.77 61.94
N ASP A 259 26.91 -19.96 61.82
CA ASP A 259 25.77 -20.25 60.95
C ASP A 259 26.17 -20.11 59.46
N VAL A 260 25.70 -21.03 58.62
CA VAL A 260 25.89 -20.98 57.15
C VAL A 260 24.55 -20.66 56.49
N ILE A 261 24.54 -19.64 55.63
CA ILE A 261 23.34 -19.22 54.88
C ILE A 261 23.39 -19.84 53.49
N GLU A 262 22.38 -20.63 53.15
CA GLU A 262 22.15 -21.15 51.80
C GLU A 262 21.00 -20.35 51.16
N VAL A 263 21.23 -19.87 49.92
CA VAL A 263 20.24 -19.10 49.16
C VAL A 263 19.91 -19.89 47.90
N THR A 264 18.64 -20.26 47.74
CA THR A 264 18.14 -20.93 46.54
C THR A 264 17.12 -20.06 45.82
N ILE A 265 17.24 -20.00 44.49
CA ILE A 265 16.28 -19.34 43.60
C ILE A 265 15.21 -20.38 43.27
N GLN A 266 13.95 -20.09 43.60
CA GLN A 266 12.84 -20.91 43.14
C GLN A 266 12.40 -20.41 41.75
N ASP A 267 12.75 -21.16 40.71
CA ASP A 267 12.19 -20.93 39.38
C ASP A 267 10.69 -21.22 39.44
N ILE A 268 9.87 -20.20 39.15
CA ILE A 268 8.44 -20.38 38.93
C ILE A 268 8.30 -20.92 37.50
N LEU A 269 7.95 -22.21 37.38
CA LEU A 269 7.46 -22.81 36.14
C LEU A 269 6.05 -22.31 35.82
#